data_AF-A0A933DFI6-F1
#
_entry.id   AF-A0A933DFI6-F1
#
_cell.length_a   1.000
_cell.length_b   1.000
_cell.length_c   1.000
_cell.angle_alpha   90.00
_cell.angle_beta   90.00
_cell.angle_gamma   90.00
#
_symmetry.space_group_name_H-M   'P 1'
#
loop_
_entity.id
_entity.type
_entity.pdbx_description
1 polymer ?
#
loop_
_entity_poly.entity_id
_entity_poly.type
_entity_poly.pdbx_seq_one_letter_code
_entity_poly.pdbx_strand_id
1 'polypeptide(L)'
;MKKISKTYRIAPTSDEIEQMLFAIPKKNVLNADFARVKNQILDRISLPQEVALPQPQGWLAVFASSLPRVLKIGAGVLGTVLITASLVLSAAATALTSVPGEPTYQFKKVVENLQLKFANDEQKARLQVKFAGERLQELELVLEQNKDRLGEAKTQAIVSNTVQDLQQTTAAAVSASAKVKSAQPKVAILNALVQQSALLKTAAIQSEGKVKLELEKALETNKISQEEAIANIERAGLKVEAAPITVEEKTDEPKEEMDQPSEESGESAAE
;
A
#
# COMPACT_ATOMS: atom_id res chain seq x y z
N MET A 1 -61.05 -19.30 -12.21
CA MET A 1 -59.64 -19.01 -12.61
C MET A 1 -59.28 -17.60 -12.13
N LYS A 2 -58.34 -17.47 -11.18
CA LYS A 2 -57.99 -16.19 -10.53
C LYS A 2 -56.65 -15.72 -11.10
N LYS A 3 -56.65 -14.67 -11.93
CA LYS A 3 -55.42 -14.08 -12.48
C LYS A 3 -54.73 -13.25 -11.39
N ILE A 4 -53.50 -13.62 -11.03
CA ILE A 4 -52.65 -12.87 -10.10
C ILE A 4 -51.73 -12.00 -10.95
N SER A 5 -52.00 -10.70 -11.02
CA SER A 5 -51.13 -9.71 -11.66
C SER A 5 -49.95 -9.40 -10.73
N LYS A 6 -48.74 -9.77 -11.14
CA LYS A 6 -47.50 -9.36 -10.46
C LYS A 6 -47.21 -7.89 -10.79
N THR A 7 -47.35 -7.01 -9.80
CA THR A 7 -46.86 -5.64 -9.86
C THR A 7 -45.35 -5.65 -9.61
N TYR A 8 -44.57 -5.30 -10.64
CA TYR A 8 -43.13 -5.09 -10.51
C TYR A 8 -42.89 -3.71 -9.88
N ARG A 9 -42.25 -3.69 -8.72
CA ARG A 9 -41.85 -2.45 -8.03
C ARG A 9 -40.57 -1.95 -8.69
N ILE A 10 -40.66 -0.84 -9.41
CA ILE A 10 -39.52 -0.17 -10.04
C ILE A 10 -38.60 0.32 -8.91
N ALA A 11 -37.29 0.12 -9.05
CA ALA A 11 -36.30 0.59 -8.08
C ALA A 11 -36.31 2.12 -8.02
N PRO A 12 -36.16 2.72 -6.82
CA PRO A 12 -36.19 4.17 -6.66
C PRO A 12 -35.06 4.83 -7.45
N THR A 13 -35.34 5.99 -8.02
CA THR A 13 -34.34 6.77 -8.77
C THR A 13 -33.34 7.42 -7.82
N SER A 14 -32.17 7.84 -8.36
CA SER A 14 -31.13 8.51 -7.57
C SER A 14 -31.67 9.70 -6.76
N ASP A 15 -32.58 10.47 -7.37
CA ASP A 15 -33.18 11.65 -6.74
C ASP A 15 -34.12 11.28 -5.58
N GLU A 16 -34.83 10.15 -5.67
CA GLU A 16 -35.66 9.64 -4.57
C GLU A 16 -34.78 9.17 -3.39
N ILE A 17 -33.63 8.56 -3.68
CA ILE A 17 -32.68 8.13 -2.64
C ILE A 17 -32.10 9.34 -1.90
N GLU A 18 -31.74 10.41 -2.62
CA GLU A 18 -31.25 11.64 -1.99
C GLU A 18 -32.31 12.30 -1.09
N GLN A 19 -33.56 12.38 -1.54
CA GLN A 19 -34.64 12.90 -0.71
C GLN A 19 -34.88 12.04 0.53
N MET A 20 -34.79 10.72 0.41
CA MET A 20 -34.90 9.82 1.57
C MET A 20 -33.74 10.00 2.56
N LEU A 21 -32.52 10.29 2.10
CA LEU A 21 -31.37 10.54 2.97
C LEU A 21 -31.48 11.88 3.72
N PHE A 22 -32.01 12.92 3.07
CA PHE A 22 -32.24 14.23 3.70
C PHE A 22 -33.41 14.23 4.70
N ALA A 23 -34.36 13.30 4.56
CA ALA A 23 -35.48 13.13 5.48
C ALA A 23 -35.11 12.39 6.78
N ILE A 24 -33.86 11.91 6.93
CA ILE A 24 -33.43 11.21 8.16
C ILE A 24 -33.34 12.22 9.31
N PRO A 25 -34.11 12.03 10.41
CA PRO A 25 -34.06 12.94 11.55
C PRO A 25 -32.68 12.88 12.19
N LYS A 26 -31.95 14.00 12.14
CA LYS A 26 -30.67 14.17 12.82
C LYS A 26 -30.93 14.24 14.33
N LYS A 27 -30.88 13.09 15.02
CA LYS A 27 -30.85 13.07 16.49
C LYS A 27 -29.54 13.71 16.93
N ASN A 28 -29.63 14.85 17.61
CA ASN A 28 -28.53 15.39 18.38
C ASN A 28 -28.18 14.35 19.45
N VAL A 29 -27.06 13.66 19.26
CA VAL A 29 -26.50 12.77 20.27
C VAL A 29 -26.05 13.69 21.41
N LEU A 30 -26.84 13.69 22.49
CA LEU A 30 -26.54 14.42 23.71
C LEU A 30 -25.12 14.05 24.13
N ASN A 31 -24.23 15.04 24.23
CA ASN A 31 -22.81 14.89 24.56
C ASN A 31 -22.61 13.73 25.54
N ALA A 32 -22.10 12.61 25.04
CA ALA A 32 -21.76 11.48 25.90
C ALA A 32 -20.77 12.02 26.93
N ASP A 33 -21.15 11.97 28.19
CA ASP A 33 -20.40 12.57 29.29
C ASP A 33 -19.13 11.75 29.54
N PHE A 34 -18.12 12.01 28.70
CA PHE A 34 -16.84 11.29 28.67
C PHE A 34 -16.16 11.28 30.04
N ALA A 35 -16.44 12.27 30.89
CA ALA A 35 -15.94 12.30 32.26
C ALA A 35 -16.48 11.14 33.10
N ARG A 36 -17.75 10.77 32.92
CA ARG A 36 -18.39 9.67 33.65
C ARG A 36 -17.86 8.31 33.21
N VAL A 37 -17.65 8.14 31.90
CA VAL A 37 -17.07 6.92 31.33
C VAL A 37 -15.62 6.76 31.78
N LYS A 38 -14.84 7.85 31.77
CA LYS A 38 -13.44 7.84 32.23
C LYS A 38 -13.32 7.44 33.70
N ASN A 39 -14.18 7.96 34.57
CA ASN A 39 -14.14 7.64 35.99
C ASN A 39 -14.56 6.18 36.28
N GLN A 40 -15.52 5.63 35.54
CA GLN A 40 -15.89 4.21 35.66
C GLN A 40 -14.79 3.24 35.21
N ILE A 41 -13.94 3.65 34.26
CA ILE A 41 -12.82 2.82 33.80
C ILE A 41 -11.68 2.84 34.84
N LEU A 42 -11.40 3.99 35.44
CA LEU A 42 -10.31 4.11 36.44
C LEU A 42 -10.60 3.32 37.71
N ASP A 43 -11.85 3.29 38.18
CA ASP A 43 -12.22 2.52 39.38
C ASP A 43 -12.11 1.00 39.21
N ARG A 44 -12.13 0.49 37.96
CA ARG A 44 -12.00 -0.94 37.68
C ARG A 44 -10.57 -1.41 37.44
N ILE A 45 -9.59 -0.50 37.38
CA ILE A 45 -8.16 -0.84 37.31
C ILE A 45 -7.60 -0.82 38.73
N SER A 46 -8.08 -1.74 39.56
CA SER A 46 -7.38 -2.07 40.82
C SER A 46 -6.17 -2.94 40.46
N LEU A 47 -4.99 -2.32 40.44
CA LEU A 47 -3.72 -3.01 40.25
C LEU A 47 -3.52 -4.04 41.38
N PRO A 48 -3.24 -5.33 41.08
CA PRO A 48 -2.83 -6.27 42.10
C PRO A 48 -1.52 -5.80 42.75
N GLN A 49 -1.48 -5.85 44.09
CA GLN A 49 -0.31 -5.57 44.91
C GLN A 49 0.91 -6.39 44.47
N GLU A 50 2.01 -5.67 44.26
CA GLU A 50 3.41 -6.03 44.47
C GLU A 50 3.82 -7.50 44.24
N VAL A 51 4.20 -7.81 43.01
CA VAL A 51 5.19 -8.85 42.76
C VAL A 51 6.56 -8.24 43.07
N ALA A 52 7.20 -8.71 44.13
CA ALA A 52 8.56 -8.33 44.50
C ALA A 52 9.52 -8.62 43.33
N LEU A 53 10.07 -7.57 42.73
CA LEU A 53 11.05 -7.69 41.65
C LEU A 53 12.39 -8.23 42.20
N PRO A 54 13.08 -9.11 41.45
CA PRO A 54 14.40 -9.59 41.84
C PRO A 54 15.40 -8.43 41.91
N GLN A 55 16.13 -8.38 43.04
CA GLN A 55 17.19 -7.40 43.29
C GLN A 55 18.25 -7.48 42.18
N PRO A 56 18.59 -6.38 41.48
CA PRO A 56 19.61 -6.40 40.44
C PRO A 56 21.00 -6.58 41.05
N GLN A 57 21.56 -7.78 40.95
CA GLN A 57 22.96 -8.04 41.25
C GLN A 57 23.81 -7.74 40.01
N GLY A 58 24.65 -6.70 40.06
CA GLY A 58 25.60 -6.37 39.00
C GLY A 58 25.92 -4.87 38.91
N TRP A 59 26.75 -4.51 37.93
CA TRP A 59 27.21 -3.13 37.65
C TRP A 59 26.08 -2.09 37.50
N LEU A 60 24.85 -2.53 37.22
CA LEU A 60 23.65 -1.68 37.21
C LEU A 60 23.25 -1.16 38.60
N ALA A 61 23.62 -1.84 39.69
CA ALA A 61 23.38 -1.37 41.05
C ALA A 61 24.21 -0.11 41.38
N VAL A 62 25.41 0.00 40.78
CA VAL A 62 26.29 1.16 40.96
C VAL A 62 25.67 2.40 40.31
N PHE A 63 25.15 2.28 39.08
CA PHE A 63 24.45 3.38 38.40
C PHE A 63 23.14 3.81 39.09
N ALA A 64 22.40 2.87 39.68
CA ALA A 64 21.15 3.18 40.38
C ALA A 64 21.36 3.93 41.72
N SER A 65 22.56 3.84 42.31
CA SER A 65 22.87 4.44 43.61
C SER A 65 23.26 5.93 43.54
N SER A 66 23.67 6.44 42.37
CA SER A 66 24.07 7.85 42.19
C SER A 66 22.92 8.79 41.82
N LEU A 67 21.69 8.28 41.70
CA LEU A 67 20.52 9.07 41.30
C LEU A 67 19.80 9.69 42.52
N PRO A 68 19.55 11.02 42.51
CA PRO A 68 18.89 11.73 43.61
C PRO A 68 17.48 11.17 43.89
N ARG A 69 17.09 11.15 45.16
CA ARG A 69 15.87 10.46 45.66
C ARG A 69 14.57 10.88 44.96
N VAL A 70 14.50 12.07 44.38
CA VAL A 70 13.34 12.59 43.62
C VAL A 70 13.10 11.90 42.27
N LEU A 71 14.14 11.30 41.66
CA LEU A 71 14.00 10.55 40.40
C LEU A 71 13.53 9.09 40.61
N LYS A 72 13.53 8.59 41.84
CA LYS A 72 13.18 7.19 42.15
C LYS A 72 11.68 6.89 42.06
N ILE A 73 10.82 7.92 42.20
CA ILE A 73 9.36 7.77 42.11
C ILE A 73 8.87 7.91 40.65
N GLY A 74 9.60 8.62 39.79
CA GLY A 74 9.28 8.74 38.35
C GLY A 74 9.80 7.58 37.48
N ALA A 75 10.85 6.89 37.91
CA ALA A 75 11.52 5.87 37.11
C ALA A 75 10.73 4.54 36.99
N GLY A 76 9.87 4.21 37.94
CA GLY A 76 9.07 2.97 37.89
C GLY A 76 8.02 2.96 36.77
N VAL A 77 7.37 4.11 36.53
CA VAL A 77 6.34 4.26 35.48
C VAL A 77 6.98 4.45 34.10
N LEU A 78 8.08 5.21 34.01
CA LEU A 78 8.81 5.39 32.74
C LEU A 78 9.55 4.10 32.32
N GLY A 79 10.11 3.35 33.27
CA GLY A 79 10.79 2.08 32.99
C GLY A 79 9.84 1.00 32.49
N THR A 80 8.63 0.90 33.05
CA THR A 80 7.61 -0.05 32.57
C THR A 80 7.03 0.33 31.21
N VAL A 81 6.86 1.62 30.91
CA VAL A 81 6.49 2.10 29.57
C VAL A 81 7.59 1.81 28.53
N LEU A 82 8.88 1.99 28.87
CA LEU A 82 10.00 1.68 27.98
C LEU A 82 10.21 0.17 27.77
N ILE A 83 9.97 -0.65 28.79
CA ILE A 83 10.08 -2.12 28.68
C ILE A 83 8.88 -2.71 27.93
N THR A 84 7.67 -2.20 28.12
CA THR A 84 6.52 -2.60 27.29
C THR A 84 6.64 -2.08 25.85
N ALA A 85 7.15 -0.87 25.62
CA ALA A 85 7.48 -0.41 24.28
C ALA A 85 8.52 -1.30 23.60
N SER A 86 9.57 -1.73 24.30
CA SER A 86 10.59 -2.62 23.73
C SER A 86 10.14 -4.07 23.54
N LEU A 87 9.24 -4.61 24.38
CA LEU A 87 8.60 -5.92 24.11
C LEU A 87 7.60 -5.86 22.95
N VAL A 88 6.90 -4.74 22.76
CA VAL A 88 6.07 -4.53 21.56
C VAL A 88 6.93 -4.40 20.31
N LEU A 89 8.16 -3.89 20.39
CA LEU A 89 9.07 -3.84 19.22
C LEU A 89 9.44 -5.24 18.69
N SER A 90 9.58 -6.25 19.55
CA SER A 90 9.91 -7.62 19.12
C SER A 90 8.76 -8.31 18.37
N ALA A 91 7.51 -8.07 18.78
CA ALA A 91 6.32 -8.53 18.06
C ALA A 91 5.94 -7.60 16.89
N ALA A 92 6.34 -6.33 16.93
CA ALA A 92 6.15 -5.39 15.84
C ALA A 92 7.15 -5.64 14.69
N ALA A 93 8.31 -6.25 14.94
CA ALA A 93 9.26 -6.58 13.90
C ALA A 93 8.65 -7.52 12.83
N THR A 94 7.82 -8.49 13.24
CA THR A 94 7.07 -9.35 12.30
C THR A 94 5.86 -8.65 11.68
N ALA A 95 5.22 -7.73 12.40
CA ALA A 95 4.12 -6.92 11.83
C ALA A 95 4.61 -5.92 10.78
N LEU A 96 5.83 -5.40 10.90
CA LEU A 96 6.44 -4.47 9.94
C LEU A 96 6.82 -5.16 8.62
N THR A 97 7.04 -6.47 8.65
CA THR A 97 7.27 -7.30 7.45
C THR A 97 5.99 -7.92 6.89
N SER A 98 4.82 -7.50 7.38
CA SER A 98 3.55 -8.08 6.91
C SER A 98 3.27 -7.73 5.46
N VAL A 99 2.74 -8.71 4.72
CA VAL A 99 2.36 -8.57 3.31
C VAL A 99 0.85 -8.33 3.16
N PRO A 100 0.40 -7.70 2.06
CA PRO A 100 -1.01 -7.51 1.77
C PRO A 100 -1.79 -8.84 1.87
N GLY A 101 -2.93 -8.80 2.55
CA GLY A 101 -3.75 -9.99 2.84
C GLY A 101 -3.52 -10.58 4.23
N GLU A 102 -2.44 -10.20 4.93
CA GLU A 102 -2.24 -10.58 6.33
C GLU A 102 -3.03 -9.68 7.30
N PRO A 103 -3.54 -10.21 8.43
CA PRO A 103 -4.26 -9.40 9.42
C PRO A 103 -3.44 -8.24 9.99
N THR A 104 -2.12 -8.42 10.10
CA THR A 104 -1.17 -7.43 10.63
C THR A 104 -0.86 -6.30 9.66
N TYR A 105 -1.21 -6.43 8.37
CA TYR A 105 -0.94 -5.41 7.35
C TYR A 105 -1.60 -4.06 7.65
N GLN A 106 -2.81 -4.07 8.22
CA GLN A 106 -3.50 -2.84 8.61
C GLN A 106 -2.72 -2.06 9.66
N PHE A 107 -2.04 -2.77 10.56
CA PHE A 107 -1.19 -2.14 11.57
C PHE A 107 0.04 -1.48 10.94
N LYS A 108 0.66 -2.11 9.92
CA LYS A 108 1.74 -1.51 9.13
C LYS A 108 1.31 -0.16 8.54
N LYS A 109 0.14 -0.10 7.87
CA LYS A 109 -0.38 1.15 7.29
C LYS A 109 -0.63 2.25 8.33
N VAL A 110 -1.06 1.90 9.54
CA VAL A 110 -1.22 2.87 10.64
C VAL A 110 0.14 3.44 11.05
N VAL A 111 1.14 2.57 11.24
CA VAL A 111 2.50 2.98 11.62
C VAL A 111 3.12 3.88 10.56
N GLU A 112 2.96 3.57 9.28
CA GLU A 112 3.44 4.40 8.17
C GLU A 112 2.79 5.78 8.14
N ASN A 113 1.47 5.84 8.30
CA ASN A 113 0.75 7.10 8.36
C ASN A 113 1.19 7.97 9.54
N LEU A 114 1.48 7.37 10.69
CA LEU A 114 2.05 8.09 11.83
C LEU A 114 3.44 8.64 11.48
N GLN A 115 4.32 7.83 10.89
CA GLN A 115 5.63 8.30 10.44
C GLN A 115 5.52 9.49 9.47
N LEU A 116 4.58 9.45 8.53
CA LEU A 116 4.35 10.56 7.58
C LEU A 116 3.77 11.82 8.24
N LYS A 117 2.96 11.67 9.30
CA LYS A 117 2.37 12.81 10.04
C LYS A 117 3.39 13.55 10.89
N PHE A 118 4.37 12.84 11.44
CA PHE A 118 5.40 13.42 12.30
C PHE A 118 6.69 13.80 11.57
N ALA A 119 6.83 13.42 10.30
CA ALA A 119 7.98 13.77 9.46
C ALA A 119 7.89 15.20 8.90
N ASN A 120 9.04 15.88 8.80
CA ASN A 120 9.15 17.12 8.03
C ASN A 120 9.10 16.84 6.51
N ASP A 121 9.00 17.87 5.66
CA ASP A 121 8.81 17.68 4.20
C ASP A 121 9.90 16.83 3.53
N GLU A 122 11.16 16.99 3.92
CA GLU A 122 12.26 16.18 3.38
C GLU A 122 12.19 14.72 3.85
N GLN A 123 11.96 14.50 5.14
CA GLN A 123 11.76 13.17 5.70
C GLN A 123 10.53 12.49 5.12
N LYS A 124 9.46 13.25 4.90
CA LYS A 124 8.21 12.77 4.31
C LYS A 124 8.45 12.32 2.87
N ALA A 125 9.21 13.08 2.07
CA ALA A 125 9.62 12.64 0.75
C ALA A 125 10.41 11.32 0.81
N ARG A 126 11.43 11.23 1.69
CA ARG A 126 12.23 10.00 1.87
C ARG A 126 11.37 8.81 2.31
N LEU A 127 10.43 9.01 3.24
CA LEU A 127 9.51 7.98 3.71
C LEU A 127 8.56 7.52 2.61
N GLN A 128 8.03 8.44 1.81
CA GLN A 128 7.19 8.07 0.66
C GLN A 128 7.97 7.24 -0.37
N VAL A 129 9.23 7.58 -0.65
CA VAL A 129 10.09 6.75 -1.51
C VAL A 129 10.26 5.36 -0.91
N LYS A 130 10.56 5.30 0.40
CA LYS A 130 10.74 4.05 1.11
C LYS A 130 9.48 3.18 1.04
N PHE A 131 8.31 3.73 1.34
CA PHE A 131 7.05 2.99 1.30
C PHE A 131 6.69 2.55 -0.11
N ALA A 132 6.91 3.38 -1.13
CA ALA A 132 6.73 2.97 -2.52
C ALA A 132 7.62 1.77 -2.91
N GLY A 133 8.87 1.75 -2.42
CA GLY A 133 9.76 0.60 -2.57
C GLY A 133 9.29 -0.65 -1.81
N GLU A 134 8.76 -0.49 -0.59
CA GLU A 134 8.18 -1.60 0.16
C GLU A 134 6.93 -2.17 -0.52
N ARG A 135 6.05 -1.34 -1.10
CA ARG A 135 4.88 -1.81 -1.86
C ARG A 135 5.27 -2.63 -3.10
N LEU A 136 6.41 -2.32 -3.73
CA LEU A 136 6.95 -3.13 -4.82
C LEU A 136 7.30 -4.54 -4.33
N GLN A 137 8.09 -4.62 -3.26
CA GLN A 137 8.53 -5.91 -2.69
C GLN A 137 7.34 -6.74 -2.22
N GLU A 138 6.34 -6.11 -1.63
CA GLU A 138 5.11 -6.78 -1.23
C GLU A 138 4.31 -7.31 -2.42
N LEU A 139 4.22 -6.55 -3.51
CA LEU A 139 3.57 -7.01 -4.74
C LEU A 139 4.29 -8.24 -5.30
N GLU A 140 5.62 -8.23 -5.31
CA GLU A 140 6.45 -9.39 -5.69
C GLU A 140 6.10 -10.61 -4.85
N LEU A 141 6.15 -10.46 -3.52
CA LEU A 141 5.82 -11.53 -2.58
C LEU A 141 4.40 -12.04 -2.75
N VAL A 142 3.43 -11.15 -2.99
CA VAL A 142 2.03 -11.54 -3.23
C VAL A 142 1.92 -12.36 -4.51
N LEU A 143 2.60 -11.96 -5.58
CA LEU A 143 2.58 -12.66 -6.87
C LEU A 143 3.29 -14.02 -6.82
N GLU A 144 4.34 -14.16 -6.01
CA GLU A 144 5.07 -15.41 -5.80
C GLU A 144 4.34 -16.37 -4.87
N GLN A 145 3.84 -15.89 -3.73
CA GLN A 145 3.36 -16.77 -2.64
C GLN A 145 1.87 -17.12 -2.73
N ASN A 146 1.04 -16.28 -3.37
CA ASN A 146 -0.42 -16.45 -3.32
C ASN A 146 -1.02 -17.18 -4.52
N LYS A 147 -0.22 -17.59 -5.52
CA LYS A 147 -0.71 -18.44 -6.61
C LYS A 147 -1.21 -19.80 -6.08
N ASP A 148 -0.57 -20.34 -5.05
CA ASP A 148 -0.83 -21.71 -4.57
C ASP A 148 -1.62 -21.79 -3.26
N ARG A 149 -1.74 -20.70 -2.50
CA ARG A 149 -2.25 -20.71 -1.11
C ARG A 149 -3.63 -20.11 -0.91
N LEU A 150 -4.02 -19.16 -1.75
CA LEU A 150 -5.28 -18.44 -1.66
C LEU A 150 -6.07 -18.71 -2.94
N GLY A 151 -7.37 -18.96 -2.82
CA GLY A 151 -8.22 -19.15 -4.01
C GLY A 151 -8.15 -17.93 -4.94
N GLU A 152 -8.25 -18.16 -6.25
CA GLU A 152 -8.01 -17.16 -7.32
C GLU A 152 -8.67 -15.79 -7.05
N ALA A 153 -9.93 -15.79 -6.60
CA ALA A 153 -10.66 -14.55 -6.32
C ALA A 153 -10.05 -13.71 -5.18
N LYS A 154 -9.48 -14.36 -4.15
CA LYS A 154 -8.81 -13.66 -3.04
C LYS A 154 -7.45 -13.15 -3.49
N THR A 155 -6.70 -13.95 -4.23
CA THR A 155 -5.40 -13.55 -4.79
C THR A 155 -5.56 -12.35 -5.71
N GLN A 156 -6.58 -12.37 -6.59
CA GLN A 156 -6.91 -11.23 -7.43
C GLN A 156 -7.21 -9.97 -6.62
N ALA A 157 -8.05 -10.05 -5.59
CA ALA A 157 -8.38 -8.90 -4.77
C ALA A 157 -7.16 -8.33 -4.04
N ILE A 158 -6.26 -9.19 -3.55
CA ILE A 158 -5.03 -8.76 -2.88
C ILE A 158 -4.09 -8.08 -3.88
N VAL A 159 -3.87 -8.67 -5.06
CA VAL A 159 -3.03 -8.06 -6.11
C VAL A 159 -3.59 -6.71 -6.52
N SER A 160 -4.90 -6.62 -6.78
CA SER A 160 -5.59 -5.38 -7.15
C SER A 160 -5.37 -4.26 -6.13
N ASN A 161 -5.61 -4.55 -4.85
CA ASN A 161 -5.42 -3.59 -3.76
C ASN A 161 -3.94 -3.19 -3.61
N THR A 162 -3.02 -4.14 -3.77
CA THR A 162 -1.58 -3.88 -3.66
C THR A 162 -1.10 -2.99 -4.80
N VAL A 163 -1.56 -3.25 -6.01
CA VAL A 163 -1.28 -2.42 -7.19
C VAL A 163 -1.84 -1.01 -7.01
N GLN A 164 -3.04 -0.87 -6.48
CA GLN A 164 -3.63 0.44 -6.20
C GLN A 164 -2.84 1.20 -5.12
N ASP A 165 -2.44 0.53 -4.04
CA ASP A 165 -1.63 1.13 -2.98
C ASP A 165 -0.23 1.52 -3.50
N LEU A 166 0.37 0.69 -4.37
CA LEU A 166 1.62 0.99 -5.07
C LEU A 166 1.47 2.27 -5.92
N GLN A 167 0.42 2.39 -6.72
CA GLN A 167 0.16 3.59 -7.52
C GLN A 167 0.01 4.84 -6.65
N GLN A 168 -0.78 4.76 -5.58
CA GLN A 168 -1.02 5.89 -4.68
C GLN A 168 0.24 6.34 -3.95
N THR A 169 0.99 5.39 -3.39
CA THR A 169 2.24 5.68 -2.67
C THR A 169 3.31 6.23 -3.61
N THR A 170 3.38 5.72 -4.84
CA THR A 170 4.32 6.19 -5.86
C THR A 170 3.97 7.61 -6.32
N ALA A 171 2.71 7.90 -6.62
CA ALA A 171 2.26 9.25 -6.96
C ALA A 171 2.53 10.25 -5.82
N ALA A 172 2.30 9.83 -4.58
CA ALA A 172 2.62 10.62 -3.40
C ALA A 172 4.13 10.85 -3.25
N ALA A 173 4.97 9.85 -3.57
CA ALA A 173 6.42 9.97 -3.56
C ALA A 173 6.91 10.96 -4.64
N VAL A 174 6.44 10.83 -5.88
CA VAL A 174 6.75 11.77 -6.97
C VAL A 174 6.39 13.19 -6.55
N SER A 175 5.15 13.40 -6.08
CA SER A 175 4.66 14.70 -5.61
C SER A 175 5.46 15.27 -4.43
N ALA A 176 5.84 14.42 -3.47
CA ALA A 176 6.63 14.84 -2.32
C ALA A 176 8.06 15.22 -2.73
N SER A 177 8.68 14.46 -3.62
CA SER A 177 10.04 14.75 -4.09
C SER A 177 10.12 15.99 -4.97
N ALA A 178 9.06 16.32 -5.72
CA ALA A 178 9.00 17.55 -6.50
C ALA A 178 9.15 18.80 -5.62
N LYS A 179 8.66 18.75 -4.37
CA LYS A 179 8.74 19.84 -3.39
C LYS A 179 10.11 19.98 -2.73
N VAL A 180 10.93 18.94 -2.78
CA VAL A 180 12.25 18.91 -2.14
C VAL A 180 13.31 19.38 -3.13
N LYS A 181 14.24 20.24 -2.67
CA LYS A 181 15.34 20.77 -3.50
C LYS A 181 16.43 19.74 -3.77
N SER A 182 16.60 18.75 -2.89
CA SER A 182 17.65 17.75 -3.02
C SER A 182 17.40 16.81 -4.22
N ALA A 183 18.49 16.47 -4.92
CA ALA A 183 18.48 15.55 -6.05
C ALA A 183 18.18 14.10 -5.63
N GLN A 184 18.64 13.72 -4.44
CA GLN A 184 18.69 12.34 -3.97
C GLN A 184 17.30 11.66 -3.93
N PRO A 185 16.23 12.27 -3.36
CA PRO A 185 14.90 11.65 -3.34
C PRO A 185 14.30 11.53 -4.75
N LYS A 186 14.57 12.48 -5.64
CA LYS A 186 14.06 12.48 -7.02
C LYS A 186 14.65 11.34 -7.83
N VAL A 187 15.97 11.15 -7.75
CA VAL A 187 16.66 10.03 -8.41
C VAL A 187 16.23 8.68 -7.83
N ALA A 188 16.06 8.59 -6.51
CA ALA A 188 15.60 7.36 -5.86
C ALA A 188 14.19 6.95 -6.33
N ILE A 189 13.29 7.91 -6.52
CA ILE A 189 11.95 7.65 -7.08
C ILE A 189 12.02 7.20 -8.52
N LEU A 190 12.85 7.84 -9.35
CA LEU A 190 13.00 7.42 -10.73
C LEU A 190 13.48 5.97 -10.81
N ASN A 191 14.47 5.58 -10.01
CA ASN A 191 14.94 4.20 -9.95
C ASN A 191 13.85 3.23 -9.46
N ALA A 192 13.07 3.62 -8.44
CA ALA A 192 11.97 2.80 -7.94
C ALA A 192 10.88 2.61 -9.01
N LEU A 193 10.54 3.67 -9.74
CA LEU A 193 9.59 3.61 -10.86
C LEU A 193 10.08 2.70 -11.98
N VAL A 194 11.35 2.77 -12.35
CA VAL A 194 11.96 1.88 -13.34
C VAL A 194 11.84 0.42 -12.90
N GLN A 195 12.18 0.10 -11.65
CA GLN A 195 12.03 -1.25 -11.10
C GLN A 195 10.56 -1.71 -11.09
N GLN A 196 9.63 -0.83 -10.70
CA GLN A 196 8.19 -1.10 -10.75
C GLN A 196 7.72 -1.43 -12.16
N SER A 197 8.17 -0.71 -13.19
CA SER A 197 7.78 -1.01 -14.56
C SER A 197 8.25 -2.39 -15.02
N ALA A 198 9.45 -2.81 -14.63
CA ALA A 198 9.99 -4.13 -14.97
C ALA A 198 9.24 -5.26 -14.26
N LEU A 199 8.92 -5.07 -12.97
CA LEU A 199 8.14 -6.04 -12.20
C LEU A 199 6.71 -6.14 -12.71
N LEU A 200 6.03 -5.02 -12.91
CA LEU A 200 4.66 -4.98 -13.44
C LEU A 200 4.57 -5.63 -14.82
N LYS A 201 5.58 -5.41 -15.68
CA LYS A 201 5.67 -6.08 -16.99
C LYS A 201 5.79 -7.60 -16.84
N THR A 202 6.71 -8.05 -15.99
CA THR A 202 6.93 -9.49 -15.74
C THR A 202 5.68 -10.14 -15.15
N ALA A 203 5.05 -9.48 -14.17
CA ALA A 203 3.81 -9.91 -13.55
C ALA A 203 2.66 -9.98 -14.55
N ALA A 204 2.52 -8.96 -15.42
CA ALA A 204 1.48 -8.91 -16.44
C ALA A 204 1.61 -10.08 -17.43
N ILE A 205 2.83 -10.40 -17.86
CA ILE A 205 3.12 -11.55 -18.75
C ILE A 205 2.75 -12.88 -18.07
N GLN A 206 2.99 -13.01 -16.77
CA GLN A 206 2.72 -14.23 -16.00
C GLN A 206 1.29 -14.31 -15.43
N SER A 207 0.43 -13.35 -15.77
CA SER A 207 -0.93 -13.25 -15.26
C SER A 207 -1.93 -13.29 -16.39
N GLU A 208 -3.15 -13.73 -16.09
CA GLU A 208 -4.23 -13.81 -17.07
C GLU A 208 -5.48 -13.06 -16.60
N GLY A 209 -6.37 -12.76 -17.55
CA GLY A 209 -7.66 -12.15 -17.28
C GLY A 209 -7.57 -10.77 -16.64
N LYS A 210 -8.32 -10.57 -15.57
CA LYS A 210 -8.48 -9.26 -14.91
C LYS A 210 -7.21 -8.77 -14.21
N VAL A 211 -6.40 -9.68 -13.66
CA VAL A 211 -5.14 -9.32 -13.00
C VAL A 211 -4.17 -8.70 -14.01
N LYS A 212 -4.09 -9.28 -15.22
CA LYS A 212 -3.28 -8.73 -16.31
C LYS A 212 -3.68 -7.30 -16.68
N LEU A 213 -4.97 -7.06 -16.86
CA LEU A 213 -5.49 -5.72 -17.20
C LEU A 213 -5.14 -4.67 -16.12
N GLU A 214 -5.22 -5.06 -14.85
CA GLU A 214 -4.86 -4.15 -13.75
C GLU A 214 -3.36 -3.87 -13.70
N LEU A 215 -2.53 -4.88 -13.95
CA LEU A 215 -1.07 -4.72 -14.02
C LEU A 215 -0.64 -3.88 -15.22
N GLU A 216 -1.29 -4.03 -16.38
CA GLU A 216 -1.06 -3.19 -17.57
C GLU A 216 -1.45 -1.74 -17.31
N LYS A 217 -2.62 -1.50 -16.71
CA LYS A 217 -3.04 -0.16 -16.30
C LYS A 217 -2.06 0.45 -15.28
N ALA A 218 -1.53 -0.36 -14.38
CA ALA A 218 -0.51 0.07 -13.44
C ALA A 218 0.80 0.42 -14.12
N LEU A 219 1.20 -0.35 -15.12
CA LEU A 219 2.38 -0.10 -15.94
C LEU A 219 2.23 1.23 -16.69
N GLU A 220 1.07 1.51 -17.27
CA GLU A 220 0.79 2.80 -17.93
C GLU A 220 0.87 3.98 -16.94
N THR A 221 0.22 3.85 -15.78
CA THR A 221 0.30 4.86 -14.71
C THR A 221 1.75 5.07 -14.24
N ASN A 222 2.54 3.99 -14.21
CA ASN A 222 3.95 4.05 -13.87
C ASN A 222 4.76 4.86 -14.89
N LYS A 223 4.54 4.63 -16.18
CA LYS A 223 5.19 5.41 -17.26
C LYS A 223 4.91 6.90 -17.13
N ILE A 224 3.65 7.27 -16.90
CA ILE A 224 3.27 8.68 -16.66
C ILE A 224 4.02 9.24 -15.46
N SER A 225 4.12 8.47 -14.38
CA SER A 225 4.86 8.88 -13.17
C SER A 225 6.37 8.99 -13.42
N GLN A 226 6.95 8.17 -14.31
CA GLN A 226 8.35 8.25 -14.73
C GLN A 226 8.61 9.54 -15.51
N GLU A 227 7.76 9.85 -16.49
CA GLU A 227 7.86 11.09 -17.26
C GLU A 227 7.78 12.32 -16.36
N GLU A 228 6.84 12.32 -15.40
CA GLU A 228 6.71 13.40 -14.42
C GLU A 228 7.95 13.49 -13.50
N ALA A 229 8.47 12.36 -13.04
CA ALA A 229 9.68 12.30 -12.22
C ALA A 229 10.91 12.83 -12.99
N ILE A 230 11.07 12.46 -14.26
CA ILE A 230 12.14 12.97 -15.14
C ILE A 230 11.99 14.48 -15.30
N ALA A 231 10.80 14.97 -15.64
CA ALA A 231 10.55 16.41 -15.77
C ALA A 231 10.83 17.18 -14.46
N ASN A 232 10.56 16.57 -13.30
CA ASN A 232 10.87 17.14 -11.99
C ASN A 232 12.38 17.19 -11.68
N ILE A 233 13.16 16.26 -12.25
CA ILE A 233 14.63 16.21 -12.15
C ILE A 233 15.25 17.24 -13.10
N GLU A 234 14.77 17.31 -14.35
CA GLU A 234 15.23 18.28 -15.35
C GLU A 234 14.96 19.72 -14.92
N ARG A 235 13.77 20.00 -14.37
CA ARG A 235 13.45 21.31 -13.75
C ARG A 235 14.35 21.67 -12.58
N ALA A 236 15.01 20.70 -11.96
CA ALA A 236 16.01 20.93 -10.92
C ALA A 236 17.43 21.17 -11.48
N GLY A 237 17.59 21.24 -12.81
CA GLY A 237 18.88 21.44 -13.48
C GLY A 237 19.74 20.20 -13.58
N LEU A 238 19.18 19.02 -13.33
CA LEU A 238 19.87 17.73 -13.43
C LEU A 238 19.50 17.08 -14.77
N LYS A 239 20.49 16.69 -15.58
CA LYS A 239 20.24 15.91 -16.79
C LYS A 239 20.07 14.44 -16.41
N VAL A 240 18.98 13.83 -16.87
CA VAL A 240 18.77 12.39 -16.77
C VAL A 240 19.27 11.76 -18.06
N GLU A 241 20.36 11.00 -18.02
CA GLU A 241 20.88 10.29 -19.20
C GLU A 241 20.14 8.96 -19.48
N ALA A 242 19.30 8.51 -18.56
CA ALA A 242 18.50 7.31 -18.73
C ALA A 242 17.27 7.62 -19.59
N ALA A 243 17.34 7.30 -20.88
CA ALA A 243 16.20 7.25 -21.77
C ALA A 243 15.07 6.38 -21.16
N PRO A 244 13.79 6.71 -21.40
CA PRO A 244 12.70 5.84 -20.97
C PRO A 244 12.88 4.45 -21.58
N ILE A 245 12.57 3.41 -20.80
CA ILE A 245 12.47 2.04 -21.32
C ILE A 245 11.38 2.08 -22.38
N THR A 246 11.80 2.21 -23.63
CA THR A 246 10.90 2.21 -24.77
C THR A 246 10.42 0.77 -24.89
N VAL A 247 9.17 0.53 -24.52
CA VAL A 247 8.53 -0.75 -24.76
C VAL A 247 8.22 -0.77 -26.24
N GLU A 248 9.13 -1.33 -27.05
CA GLU A 248 8.73 -1.83 -28.36
C GLU A 248 7.66 -2.91 -28.10
N GLU A 249 6.42 -2.51 -28.33
CA GLU A 249 5.30 -3.41 -28.52
C GLU A 249 5.63 -4.22 -29.76
N LYS A 250 6.15 -5.44 -29.55
CA LYS A 250 6.31 -6.40 -30.62
C LYS A 250 4.90 -6.86 -30.99
N THR A 251 4.26 -6.08 -31.86
CA THR A 251 3.06 -6.50 -32.57
C THR A 251 3.48 -7.69 -33.42
N ASP A 252 3.25 -8.89 -32.91
CA ASP A 252 3.34 -10.10 -33.71
C ASP A 252 2.23 -10.00 -34.76
N GLU A 253 2.57 -9.46 -35.92
CA GLU A 253 1.72 -9.53 -37.11
C GLU A 253 1.43 -11.01 -37.40
N PRO A 254 0.15 -11.40 -37.55
CA PRO A 254 -0.18 -12.75 -37.94
C PRO A 254 0.37 -12.97 -39.35
N LYS A 255 1.22 -13.98 -39.51
CA LYS A 255 1.58 -14.51 -40.82
C LYS A 255 0.29 -15.02 -41.46
N GLU A 256 -0.30 -14.21 -42.34
CA GLU A 256 -1.26 -14.68 -43.32
C GLU A 256 -0.55 -15.71 -44.21
N GLU A 257 -0.81 -16.97 -43.89
CA GLU A 257 -0.55 -18.13 -44.73
C GLU A 257 -1.44 -17.97 -45.96
N MET A 258 -0.87 -17.34 -47.00
CA MET A 258 -1.53 -17.11 -48.27
C MET A 258 -1.56 -18.44 -49.05
N ASP A 259 -2.64 -19.16 -48.82
CA ASP A 259 -3.11 -20.31 -49.59
C ASP A 259 -3.18 -19.92 -51.08
N GLN A 260 -2.25 -20.43 -51.90
CA GLN A 260 -2.28 -20.25 -53.35
C GLN A 260 -3.14 -21.35 -53.97
N PRO A 261 -4.26 -21.00 -54.65
CA PRO A 261 -5.03 -21.96 -55.38
C PRO A 261 -4.32 -22.32 -56.70
N SER A 262 -4.41 -23.61 -57.01
CA SER A 262 -4.17 -24.26 -58.29
C SER A 262 -4.63 -23.46 -59.51
N GLU A 263 -3.73 -23.22 -60.46
CA GLU A 263 -4.08 -23.00 -61.87
C GLU A 263 -3.63 -24.19 -62.73
N GLU A 264 -4.65 -24.82 -63.30
CA GLU A 264 -4.68 -25.89 -64.28
C GLU A 264 -4.76 -25.27 -65.69
N SER A 265 -4.23 -26.01 -66.69
CA SER A 265 -4.38 -25.82 -68.15
C SER A 265 -3.59 -24.66 -68.78
N GLY A 266 -3.03 -24.73 -69.99
CA GLY A 266 -3.00 -25.73 -71.07
C GLY A 266 -1.80 -25.37 -71.99
N GLU A 267 -1.22 -26.32 -72.71
CA GLU A 267 -1.59 -26.67 -74.09
C GLU A 267 -0.74 -25.94 -75.17
N SER A 268 -0.25 -26.74 -76.15
CA SER A 268 0.25 -26.34 -77.49
C SER A 268 1.65 -25.67 -77.58
N ALA A 269 2.57 -25.94 -78.50
CA ALA A 269 2.77 -26.91 -79.59
C ALA A 269 4.19 -26.70 -80.19
N ALA A 270 4.67 -27.70 -80.97
CA ALA A 270 5.75 -27.66 -81.98
C ALA A 270 7.18 -27.33 -81.49
N GLU A 271 8.26 -27.99 -81.91
CA GLU A 271 8.61 -28.65 -83.17
C GLU A 271 9.73 -29.68 -82.92
#